data_AF-A0A947YPC2-F1
#
_entry.id   AF-A0A947YPC2-F1
#
_cell.length_a   1.000
_cell.length_b   1.000
_cell.length_c   1.000
_cell.angle_alpha   90.00
_cell.angle_beta   90.00
_cell.angle_gamma   90.00
#
_symmetry.space_group_name_H-M   'P 1'
#
loop_
_entity.id
_entity.type
_entity.pdbx_description
1 polymer ?
#
loop_
_entity_poly.entity_id
_entity_poly.type
_entity_poly.pdbx_seq_one_letter_code
_entity_poly.pdbx_strand_id
1 'polypeptide(L)' 'KTCDLKKSPYCIVLALTNAQKGNLEKGFTFAGANAYRIEKIVSVKELIETLMEEYEREAAK' A
#
# COMPACT_ATOMS: atom_id res chain seq x y z
N LYS A 1 2.84 19.89 22.71
CA LYS A 1 3.27 19.94 21.29
C LYS A 1 4.63 19.26 21.20
N THR A 2 4.70 17.97 20.84
CA THR A 2 5.93 17.17 20.90
C THR A 2 6.47 16.75 19.54
N CYS A 3 5.78 17.06 18.43
CA CYS A 3 6.23 16.73 17.08
C CYS A 3 6.31 18.01 16.23
N ASP A 4 7.53 18.50 15.98
CA ASP A 4 7.83 19.53 14.99
C ASP A 4 8.50 18.84 13.79
N LEU A 5 7.79 18.79 12.66
CA LEU A 5 8.24 18.16 11.42
C LEU A 5 9.58 18.71 10.93
N LYS A 6 9.90 19.98 11.22
CA LYS A 6 11.11 20.65 10.73
C LYS A 6 12.33 20.38 11.60
N LYS A 7 12.13 20.02 12.87
CA LYS A 7 13.20 19.87 13.87
C LYS A 7 13.44 18.43 14.29
N SER A 8 12.51 17.52 14.00
CA SER A 8 12.68 16.11 14.35
C SER A 8 13.79 15.48 13.49
N PRO A 9 14.82 14.86 14.09
CA PRO A 9 15.93 14.25 13.35
C PRO A 9 15.47 13.06 12.50
N TYR A 10 14.36 12.43 12.88
CA TYR A 10 13.65 11.45 12.08
C TYR A 10 12.15 11.73 12.17
N CYS A 11 11.46 11.82 11.04
CA CYS A 11 10.03 12.07 11.00
C CYS A 11 9.36 11.17 9.97
N ILE A 12 8.69 10.12 10.45
CA ILE A 12 7.96 9.20 9.58
C ILE A 12 6.86 9.92 8.79
N VAL A 13 6.22 10.93 9.37
CA VAL A 13 5.18 11.73 8.70
C VAL A 13 5.74 12.45 7.47
N LEU A 14 6.97 12.97 7.54
CA LEU A 14 7.63 13.60 6.39
C LEU A 14 7.88 12.59 5.27
N ALA A 15 8.39 11.39 5.61
CA ALA A 15 8.61 10.33 4.64
C ALA A 15 7.30 9.84 3.99
N LEU A 16 6.23 9.67 4.78
CA LEU A 16 4.89 9.30 4.28
C LEU A 16 4.28 10.39 3.40
N THR A 17 4.49 11.66 3.77
CA THR A 17 4.04 12.82 2.97
C THR A 17 4.77 12.91 1.64
N ASN A 18 6.08 12.63 1.62
CA ASN A 18 6.86 12.57 0.38
C ASN A 18 6.39 11.42 -0.53
N ALA A 19 6.13 10.24 0.04
CA ALA A 19 5.58 9.11 -0.69
C ALA A 19 4.20 9.41 -1.28
N GLN A 20 3.30 10.07 -0.54
CA GLN A 20 2.00 10.53 -1.04
C GLN A 20 2.14 11.45 -2.27
N LYS A 21 3.19 12.28 -2.30
CA LYS A 21 3.51 13.16 -3.44
C LYS A 21 4.23 12.46 -4.58
N GLY A 22 4.48 11.15 -4.49
CA GLY A 22 5.22 10.37 -5.48
C GLY A 22 6.74 10.51 -5.39
N ASN A 23 7.28 11.23 -4.39
CA ASN A 23 8.73 11.32 -4.17
C ASN A 23 9.19 10.13 -3.32
N LEU A 24 9.44 9.00 -3.99
CA LEU A 24 9.91 7.78 -3.34
C LEU A 24 11.39 7.81 -2.94
N GLU A 25 12.22 8.66 -3.57
CA GLU A 25 13.64 8.83 -3.19
C GLU A 25 13.78 9.34 -1.75
N LYS A 26 12.86 10.22 -1.32
CA LYS A 26 12.79 10.77 0.04
C LYS A 26 11.55 10.31 0.78
N GLY A 27 10.88 9.28 0.26
CA GLY A 27 9.60 8.78 0.74
C GLY A 27 9.74 7.38 1.31
N PHE A 28 8.69 6.94 2.00
CA PHE A 28 8.60 5.57 2.49
C PHE A 28 7.19 5.03 2.25
N THR A 29 7.08 3.85 1.65
CA THR A 29 5.82 3.18 1.35
C THR A 29 5.79 1.79 1.99
N PHE A 30 4.62 1.39 2.49
CA PHE A 30 4.39 0.04 2.98
C PHE A 30 3.80 -0.82 1.86
N ALA A 31 4.31 -2.03 1.69
CA ALA A 31 3.78 -3.02 0.77
C ALA A 31 3.86 -4.41 1.42
N GLY A 32 2.88 -5.27 1.14
CA GLY A 32 2.93 -6.66 1.59
C GLY A 32 4.02 -7.45 0.88
N ALA A 33 4.47 -8.56 1.47
CA ALA A 33 5.52 -9.42 0.88
C ALA A 33 5.16 -9.95 -0.53
N ASN A 34 3.86 -10.04 -0.85
CA ASN A 34 3.34 -10.50 -2.14
C ASN A 34 3.02 -9.38 -3.13
N ALA A 35 3.35 -8.11 -2.84
CA ALA A 35 2.99 -6.97 -3.68
C ALA A 35 3.58 -7.07 -5.10
N TYR A 36 4.72 -7.75 -5.26
CA TYR A 36 5.34 -8.00 -6.57
C TYR A 36 4.47 -8.83 -7.53
N ARG A 37 3.43 -9.51 -7.02
CA ARG A 37 2.50 -10.32 -7.83
C ARG A 37 1.38 -9.48 -8.47
N ILE A 38 1.27 -8.20 -8.13
CA ILE A 38 0.21 -7.31 -8.63
C ILE A 38 0.63 -6.74 -9.98
N GLU A 39 -0.16 -6.99 -11.03
CA GLU A 39 0.13 -6.55 -12.40
C GLU A 39 -0.73 -5.37 -12.87
N LYS A 40 -1.90 -5.16 -12.24
CA LYS A 40 -2.85 -4.12 -12.63
C LYS A 40 -3.55 -3.50 -11.43
N ILE A 41 -3.97 -2.25 -11.58
CA ILE A 41 -4.87 -1.58 -10.64
C ILE A 41 -6.30 -1.98 -11.01
N VAL A 42 -7.07 -2.44 -10.02
CA VAL A 42 -8.47 -2.86 -10.17
C VAL A 42 -9.36 -2.12 -9.17
N SER A 43 -10.66 -2.10 -9.45
CA SER A 43 -11.63 -1.61 -8.48
C SER A 43 -11.77 -2.58 -7.30
N VAL A 44 -12.16 -2.07 -6.13
CA VAL A 44 -12.41 -2.93 -4.95
C VAL A 44 -13.50 -3.96 -5.24
N LYS A 45 -14.54 -3.59 -6.01
CA LYS A 45 -15.64 -4.47 -6.38
C LYS A 45 -15.12 -5.67 -7.20
N GLU A 46 -14.39 -5.40 -8.28
CA GLU A 46 -13.78 -6.43 -9.15
C GLU A 46 -12.83 -7.35 -8.36
N LEU A 47 -12.02 -6.77 -7.47
CA LEU A 47 -11.08 -7.54 -6.65
C LEU A 47 -11.79 -8.55 -5.75
N ILE A 48 -12.82 -8.11 -5.03
CA ILE A 48 -13.56 -8.99 -4.11
C ILE A 48 -14.34 -10.06 -4.89
N GLU A 49 -14.99 -9.70 -5.99
CA GLU A 49 -15.69 -10.65 -6.86
C GLU A 49 -14.74 -11.75 -7.36
N THR A 50 -13.57 -11.36 -7.88
CA THR A 50 -12.55 -12.31 -8.36
C THR A 50 -12.10 -13.25 -7.25
N LEU A 51 -11.80 -12.73 -6.06
CA LEU A 51 -11.34 -13.54 -4.92
C LEU A 51 -12.41 -14.53 -4.45
N MET A 52 -13.68 -14.14 -4.44
CA MET A 52 -14.79 -15.03 -4.08
C MET A 52 -14.97 -16.14 -5.10
N GLU A 53 -14.97 -15.82 -6.39
CA GLU A 53 -15.07 -16.81 -7.47
C GLU A 53 -13.92 -17.82 -7.45
N GLU A 54 -12.68 -17.34 -7.24
CA GLU A 54 -11.50 -18.19 -7.10
C GLU A 54 -11.63 -19.12 -5.89
N TYR A 55 -12.05 -18.58 -4.74
CA TYR A 55 -12.23 -19.36 -3.51
C TYR A 55 -13.28 -20.46 -3.69
N GLU A 56 -14.46 -20.14 -4.23
CA GLU A 56 -15.54 -21.10 -4.46
C GLU A 56 -15.13 -22.18 -5.45
N ARG A 57 -14.44 -21.81 -6.54
CA ARG A 57 -13.94 -22.76 -7.54
C ARG A 57 -12.93 -23.74 -6.95
N GLU A 58 -12.05 -23.30 -6.05
CA GLU A 58 -11.10 -24.20 -5.39
C GLU A 58 -11.73 -25.00 -4.25
N ALA A 59 -12.72 -24.46 -3.54
CA ALA A 59 -13.44 -25.16 -2.48
C ALA A 59 -14.39 -26.25 -3.01
N ALA A 60 -14.83 -26.15 -4.26
CA ALA A 60 -15.67 -27.14 -4.94
C ALA A 60 -14.88 -28.29 -5.58
N LYS A 61 -13.54 -28.25 -5.56
CA LYS A 61 -12.66 -29.36 -5.97
C LYS A 61 -12.45 -30.34 -4.83
#